data_AF-A0A8K0NSW2-F1
#
_entry.id   AF-A0A8K0NSW2-F1
#
_cell.length_a   1.000
_cell.length_b   1.000
_cell.length_c   1.000
_cell.angle_alpha   90.00
_cell.angle_beta   90.00
_cell.angle_gamma   90.00
#
_symmetry.space_group_name_H-M   'P 1'
#
loop_
_entity.id
_entity.type
_entity.pdbx_description
1 polymer ?
#
loop_
_entity_poly.entity_id
_entity_poly.type
_entity_poly.pdbx_seq_one_letter_code
_entity_poly.pdbx_strand_id
1 'polypeptide(L)'
;MSDIKPDQHDEHKERLGRPPYCLSEDKKKDGFKAKWTGQCYCGNVQYEIDQDPVDACYCHCRTCQRTHGATYQWAAIVPKDAMHFKSGEGNLHFYSTNHKKMEYVLPCKVSCGMCQSPIMDEGRNMCLIFPGLIHGMHEGELKHNGPFKASHHMFYESCVEDIANDSIAKFSGKKGEGPMNEAAHKMMPEIKKKQAEKEEKKKREKEESDKEGGDDSSKKQKKE
;
A
#
# COMPACT_ATOMS: atom_id res chain seq x y z
N MET A 1 4.14 -33.14 13.83
CA MET A 1 3.41 -32.69 12.63
C MET A 1 2.57 -31.52 13.09
N SER A 2 3.10 -30.31 12.97
CA SER A 2 2.46 -29.09 13.47
C SER A 2 1.39 -28.64 12.49
N ASP A 3 0.16 -28.52 12.98
CA ASP A 3 -1.03 -28.08 12.26
C ASP A 3 -0.80 -26.74 11.56
N ILE A 4 -0.60 -26.80 10.25
CA ILE A 4 -0.65 -25.64 9.37
C ILE A 4 -2.13 -25.29 9.25
N LYS A 5 -2.52 -24.15 9.85
CA LYS A 5 -3.86 -23.58 9.68
C LYS A 5 -4.18 -23.45 8.18
N PRO A 6 -5.39 -23.79 7.74
CA PRO A 6 -5.76 -23.72 6.33
C PRO A 6 -5.48 -22.32 5.78
N ASP A 7 -4.72 -22.31 4.70
CA ASP A 7 -4.38 -21.14 3.90
C ASP A 7 -5.66 -20.36 3.52
N GLN A 8 -5.64 -19.03 3.63
CA GLN A 8 -6.78 -18.13 3.34
C GLN A 8 -7.04 -18.00 1.82
N HIS A 9 -7.03 -19.14 1.14
CA HIS A 9 -6.86 -19.27 -0.30
C HIS A 9 -8.23 -19.34 -1.02
N ASP A 10 -9.03 -18.27 -0.97
CA ASP A 10 -9.97 -17.93 -2.06
C ASP A 10 -10.34 -16.42 -2.09
N GLU A 11 -9.40 -15.52 -1.82
CA GLU A 11 -9.64 -14.07 -2.03
C GLU A 11 -9.62 -13.65 -3.51
N HIS A 12 -9.25 -14.57 -4.42
CA HIS A 12 -9.04 -14.28 -5.84
C HIS A 12 -10.34 -14.03 -6.61
N LYS A 13 -11.41 -14.80 -6.33
CA LYS A 13 -12.68 -14.70 -7.06
C LYS A 13 -13.52 -13.50 -6.61
N GLU A 14 -13.42 -13.13 -5.34
CA GLU A 14 -14.22 -12.05 -4.75
C GLU A 14 -13.54 -10.68 -4.80
N ARG A 15 -12.30 -10.58 -5.31
CA ARG A 15 -11.57 -9.30 -5.35
C ARG A 15 -12.35 -8.19 -6.06
N LEU A 16 -13.13 -8.52 -7.09
CA LEU A 16 -13.94 -7.56 -7.84
C LEU A 16 -15.09 -6.99 -7.01
N GLY A 17 -15.45 -7.60 -5.89
CA GLY A 17 -16.47 -7.11 -4.96
C GLY A 17 -15.93 -6.21 -3.85
N ARG A 18 -14.62 -5.91 -3.83
CA ARG A 18 -13.99 -5.12 -2.76
C ARG A 18 -13.07 -4.01 -3.29
N PRO A 19 -12.77 -2.97 -2.49
CA PRO A 19 -11.81 -1.96 -2.89
C PRO A 19 -10.42 -2.55 -3.18
N PRO A 20 -9.67 -1.98 -4.13
CA PRO A 20 -10.01 -0.82 -4.97
C PRO A 20 -10.78 -1.18 -6.27
N TYR A 21 -11.20 -2.44 -6.45
CA TYR A 21 -11.89 -2.89 -7.66
C TYR A 21 -13.38 -2.54 -7.65
N CYS A 22 -13.98 -2.42 -6.46
CA CYS A 22 -15.32 -1.90 -6.26
C CYS A 22 -15.29 -0.86 -5.14
N LEU A 23 -16.11 0.19 -5.26
CA LEU A 23 -16.36 1.11 -4.15
C LEU A 23 -17.02 0.36 -2.99
N SER A 24 -16.67 0.74 -1.75
CA SER A 24 -17.41 0.26 -0.58
C SER A 24 -18.84 0.79 -0.58
N GLU A 25 -19.75 0.12 0.14
CA GLU A 25 -21.14 0.56 0.27
C GLU A 25 -21.26 1.97 0.86
N ASP A 26 -20.40 2.32 1.82
CA ASP A 26 -20.36 3.66 2.41
C ASP A 26 -19.94 4.70 1.37
N LYS A 27 -18.89 4.43 0.58
CA LYS A 27 -18.46 5.32 -0.51
C LYS A 27 -19.50 5.46 -1.62
N LYS A 28 -20.30 4.42 -1.89
CA LYS A 28 -21.44 4.50 -2.82
C LYS A 28 -22.54 5.44 -2.28
N LYS A 29 -22.82 5.40 -0.98
CA LYS A 29 -23.85 6.23 -0.33
C LYS A 29 -23.41 7.69 -0.17
N ASP A 30 -22.19 7.90 0.31
CA ASP A 30 -21.65 9.23 0.60
C ASP A 30 -21.21 9.98 -0.66
N GLY A 31 -21.05 9.25 -1.77
CA GLY A 31 -20.58 9.77 -3.05
C GLY A 31 -19.05 9.82 -3.10
N PHE A 32 -18.46 8.98 -3.96
CA PHE A 32 -17.03 9.04 -4.25
C PHE A 32 -16.71 10.26 -5.12
N LYS A 33 -15.86 11.16 -4.64
CA LYS A 33 -15.42 12.34 -5.38
C LYS A 33 -13.93 12.28 -5.65
N ALA A 34 -13.57 11.96 -6.89
CA ALA A 34 -12.19 11.91 -7.33
C ALA A 34 -11.48 13.26 -7.08
N LYS A 35 -10.43 13.22 -6.27
CA LYS A 35 -9.47 14.31 -6.08
C LYS A 35 -8.29 14.16 -7.04
N TRP A 36 -7.85 12.93 -7.26
CA TRP A 36 -6.76 12.58 -8.15
C TRP A 36 -7.23 11.52 -9.15
N THR A 37 -6.64 11.58 -10.34
CA THR A 37 -6.84 10.56 -11.37
C THR A 37 -5.49 10.12 -11.87
N GLY A 38 -5.32 8.83 -12.11
CA GLY A 38 -4.12 8.30 -12.74
C GLY A 38 -4.44 7.28 -13.81
N GLN A 39 -3.47 7.05 -14.69
CA GLN A 39 -3.63 6.09 -15.77
C GLN A 39 -2.30 5.41 -16.11
N CYS A 40 -2.38 4.22 -16.70
CA CYS A 40 -1.22 3.59 -17.30
C CYS A 40 -0.75 4.35 -18.55
N TYR A 41 0.45 4.04 -19.03
CA TYR A 41 1.02 4.69 -20.22
C TYR A 41 0.12 4.62 -21.46
N CYS A 42 -0.55 3.49 -21.72
CA CYS A 42 -1.47 3.36 -22.86
C CYS A 42 -2.89 3.86 -22.59
N GLY A 43 -3.22 4.30 -21.38
CA GLY A 43 -4.55 4.80 -21.01
C GLY A 43 -5.65 3.75 -20.81
N ASN A 44 -5.35 2.45 -21.02
CA ASN A 44 -6.33 1.37 -20.86
C ASN A 44 -6.77 1.14 -19.41
N VAL A 45 -5.88 1.40 -18.46
CA VAL A 45 -6.16 1.31 -17.03
C VAL A 45 -6.23 2.72 -16.50
N GLN A 46 -7.37 3.09 -15.92
CA GLN A 46 -7.58 4.39 -15.28
C GLN A 46 -8.15 4.18 -13.89
N TYR A 47 -7.70 5.00 -12.95
CA TYR A 47 -8.14 4.94 -11.57
C TYR A 47 -8.29 6.34 -10.98
N GLU A 48 -9.10 6.42 -9.94
CA GLU A 48 -9.43 7.64 -9.23
C GLU A 48 -9.14 7.47 -7.74
N ILE A 49 -8.79 8.57 -7.08
CA ILE A 49 -8.48 8.62 -5.64
C ILE A 49 -9.20 9.81 -5.04
N ASP A 50 -9.93 9.60 -3.95
CA ASP A 50 -10.79 10.65 -3.35
C ASP A 50 -10.09 11.51 -2.27
N GLN A 51 -8.85 11.20 -1.91
CA GLN A 51 -8.09 11.92 -0.90
C GLN A 51 -6.58 11.97 -1.21
N ASP A 52 -5.86 12.77 -0.43
CA ASP A 52 -4.39 12.80 -0.51
C ASP A 52 -3.77 11.52 0.07
N PRO A 53 -2.61 11.08 -0.43
CA PRO A 53 -1.87 9.98 0.18
C PRO A 53 -1.50 10.29 1.64
N VAL A 54 -1.55 9.24 2.46
CA VAL A 54 -1.21 9.35 3.90
C VAL A 54 0.29 9.44 4.14
N ASP A 55 1.10 8.98 3.17
CA ASP A 55 2.56 9.09 3.16
C ASP A 55 3.07 8.83 1.73
N ALA A 56 4.29 9.25 1.44
CA ALA A 56 5.01 8.88 0.22
C ALA A 56 6.49 8.63 0.50
N CYS A 57 7.12 7.75 -0.26
CA CYS A 57 8.51 7.35 -0.04
C CYS A 57 9.25 6.97 -1.32
N TYR A 58 10.58 6.96 -1.21
CA TYR A 58 11.46 6.33 -2.17
C TYR A 58 11.98 5.01 -1.62
N CYS A 59 11.70 3.90 -2.30
CA CYS A 59 12.16 2.58 -1.92
C CYS A 59 13.33 2.14 -2.80
N HIS A 60 14.46 1.81 -2.16
CA HIS A 60 15.72 1.46 -2.82
C HIS A 60 16.01 -0.04 -2.84
N CYS A 61 15.06 -0.88 -2.39
CA CYS A 61 15.31 -2.31 -2.34
C CYS A 61 15.47 -2.90 -3.76
N ARG A 62 16.24 -3.99 -3.87
CA ARG A 62 16.55 -4.63 -5.16
C ARG A 62 15.30 -5.06 -5.93
N THR A 63 14.24 -5.50 -5.25
CA THR A 63 12.98 -5.84 -5.90
C THR A 63 12.35 -4.62 -6.57
N CYS A 64 12.24 -3.50 -5.86
CA CYS A 64 11.68 -2.26 -6.39
C CYS A 64 12.51 -1.72 -7.56
N GLN A 65 13.84 -1.71 -7.44
CA GLN A 65 14.73 -1.30 -8.53
C GLN A 65 14.54 -2.14 -9.79
N ARG A 66 14.49 -3.47 -9.64
CA ARG A 66 14.31 -4.40 -10.77
C ARG A 66 12.93 -4.32 -11.40
N THR A 67 11.88 -4.21 -10.59
CA THR A 67 10.49 -4.13 -11.08
C THR A 67 10.23 -2.83 -11.82
N HIS A 68 10.80 -1.71 -11.36
CA HIS A 68 10.58 -0.40 -11.96
C HIS A 68 11.63 -0.03 -13.02
N GLY A 69 12.73 -0.79 -13.13
CA GLY A 69 13.84 -0.43 -14.01
C GLY A 69 14.48 0.91 -13.65
N ALA A 70 14.47 1.28 -12.37
CA ALA A 70 14.86 2.59 -11.87
C ALA A 70 15.75 2.48 -10.64
N THR A 71 16.45 3.56 -10.28
CA THR A 71 17.32 3.62 -9.09
C THR A 71 16.53 3.46 -7.79
N TYR A 72 15.24 3.78 -7.80
CA TYR A 72 14.28 3.57 -6.72
C TYR A 72 12.85 3.52 -7.25
N GLN A 73 11.92 3.00 -6.44
CA GLN A 73 10.48 3.14 -6.64
C GLN A 73 9.98 4.37 -5.86
N TRP A 74 9.27 5.28 -6.52
CA TRP A 74 8.51 6.33 -5.84
C TRP A 74 7.08 5.83 -5.61
N ALA A 75 6.69 5.68 -4.35
CA ALA A 75 5.38 5.19 -3.96
C ALA A 75 4.66 6.19 -3.05
N ALA A 76 3.35 6.30 -3.23
CA ALA A 76 2.46 7.01 -2.33
C ALA A 76 1.42 6.03 -1.77
N ILE A 77 1.16 6.12 -0.47
CA ILE A 77 0.31 5.19 0.26
C ILE A 77 -1.09 5.79 0.32
N VAL A 78 -2.08 5.05 -0.17
CA VAL A 78 -3.50 5.37 -0.04
C VAL A 78 -4.25 4.20 0.59
N PRO A 79 -5.23 4.45 1.45
CA PRO A 79 -6.20 3.43 1.86
C PRO A 79 -6.89 2.78 0.65
N LYS A 80 -7.20 1.48 0.71
CA LYS A 80 -7.82 0.78 -0.44
C LYS A 80 -9.18 1.35 -0.80
N ASP A 81 -9.95 1.77 0.19
CA ASP A 81 -11.29 2.35 0.05
C ASP A 81 -11.26 3.77 -0.55
N ALA A 82 -10.11 4.42 -0.55
CA ALA A 82 -9.91 5.72 -1.17
C ALA A 82 -9.60 5.65 -2.66
N MET A 83 -9.31 4.46 -3.19
CA MET A 83 -8.95 4.25 -4.59
C MET A 83 -10.02 3.41 -5.29
N HIS A 84 -10.32 3.76 -6.53
CA HIS A 84 -11.23 3.00 -7.38
C HIS A 84 -10.74 2.95 -8.83
N PHE A 85 -10.80 1.77 -9.45
CA PHE A 85 -10.58 1.67 -10.90
C PHE A 85 -11.79 2.20 -11.67
N LYS A 86 -11.56 3.25 -12.45
CA LYS A 86 -12.57 3.81 -13.37
C LYS A 86 -12.76 2.91 -14.59
N SER A 87 -11.68 2.28 -15.06
CA SER A 87 -11.69 1.35 -16.17
C SER A 87 -10.42 0.50 -16.22
N GLY A 88 -10.51 -0.66 -16.89
CA GLY A 88 -9.36 -1.50 -17.22
C GLY A 88 -8.93 -2.48 -16.14
N GLU A 89 -9.72 -2.63 -15.06
CA GLU A 89 -9.48 -3.56 -13.96
C GLU A 89 -9.46 -5.04 -14.39
N GLY A 90 -10.13 -5.37 -15.51
CA GLY A 90 -10.08 -6.68 -16.15
C GLY A 90 -8.78 -6.95 -16.91
N ASN A 91 -7.99 -5.91 -17.21
CA ASN A 91 -6.73 -5.98 -17.94
C ASN A 91 -5.53 -5.75 -17.00
N LEU A 92 -5.66 -6.14 -15.74
CA LEU A 92 -4.59 -6.06 -14.75
C LEU A 92 -3.87 -7.39 -14.63
N HIS A 93 -2.55 -7.30 -14.49
CA HIS A 93 -1.68 -8.41 -14.16
C HIS A 93 -1.26 -8.33 -12.70
N PHE A 94 -1.17 -9.50 -12.06
CA PHE A 94 -0.84 -9.64 -10.65
C PHE A 94 0.38 -10.52 -10.50
N TYR A 95 1.35 -10.06 -9.71
CA TYR A 95 2.56 -10.81 -9.43
C TYR A 95 2.85 -10.86 -7.92
N SER A 96 2.85 -12.06 -7.37
CA SER A 96 3.29 -12.33 -6.00
C SER A 96 4.81 -12.38 -5.98
N THR A 97 5.44 -11.42 -5.32
CA THR A 97 6.92 -11.40 -5.17
C THR A 97 7.41 -12.52 -4.26
N ASN A 98 6.62 -12.92 -3.26
CA ASN A 98 6.95 -14.01 -2.34
C ASN A 98 6.94 -15.36 -3.05
N HIS A 99 5.93 -15.61 -3.88
CA HIS A 99 5.78 -16.89 -4.57
C HIS A 99 6.44 -16.90 -5.95
N LYS A 100 6.83 -15.72 -6.44
CA LYS A 100 7.41 -15.48 -7.76
C LYS A 100 6.53 -15.99 -8.90
N LYS A 101 5.22 -15.82 -8.77
CA LYS A 101 4.19 -16.32 -9.69
C LYS A 101 3.20 -15.22 -10.08
N MET A 102 2.58 -15.41 -11.25
CA MET A 102 1.49 -14.58 -11.74
C MET A 102 0.18 -14.96 -11.03
N GLU A 103 0.03 -14.47 -9.81
CA GLU A 103 -1.13 -14.75 -8.97
C GLU A 103 -1.41 -13.57 -8.03
N TYR A 104 -2.68 -13.40 -7.71
CA TYR A 104 -3.18 -12.41 -6.77
C TYR A 104 -3.07 -12.90 -5.31
N VAL A 105 -1.86 -12.89 -4.76
CA VAL A 105 -1.64 -13.15 -3.32
C VAL A 105 -1.07 -11.89 -2.68
N LEU A 106 -1.78 -11.32 -1.71
CA LEU A 106 -1.38 -10.07 -1.07
C LEU A 106 -0.18 -10.29 -0.12
N PRO A 107 0.81 -9.37 -0.11
CA PRO A 107 0.94 -8.22 -1.00
C PRO A 107 1.40 -8.61 -2.42
N CYS A 108 0.81 -8.01 -3.45
CA CYS A 108 1.15 -8.27 -4.85
C CYS A 108 1.47 -6.99 -5.64
N LYS A 109 2.32 -7.13 -6.65
CA LYS A 109 2.57 -6.11 -7.68
C LYS A 109 1.43 -6.14 -8.69
N VAL A 110 0.94 -4.97 -9.08
CA VAL A 110 -0.13 -4.82 -10.07
C VAL A 110 0.38 -4.03 -11.27
N SER A 111 0.21 -4.54 -12.49
CA SER A 111 0.60 -3.84 -13.72
C SER A 111 -0.50 -3.90 -14.79
N CYS A 112 -0.42 -3.01 -15.78
CA CYS A 112 -1.30 -3.06 -16.95
C CYS A 112 -0.91 -4.25 -17.86
N GLY A 113 -1.89 -5.09 -18.23
CA GLY A 113 -1.67 -6.23 -19.10
C GLY A 113 -1.25 -5.88 -20.53
N MET A 114 -1.53 -4.65 -20.99
CA MET A 114 -1.15 -4.17 -22.32
C MET A 114 0.24 -3.53 -22.36
N CYS A 115 0.44 -2.41 -21.65
CA CYS A 115 1.70 -1.65 -21.71
C CYS A 115 2.69 -2.00 -20.60
N GLN A 116 2.33 -2.89 -19.67
CA GLN A 116 3.16 -3.29 -18.53
C GLN A 116 3.51 -2.15 -17.56
N SER A 117 2.90 -0.96 -17.67
CA SER A 117 3.08 0.09 -16.67
C SER A 117 2.74 -0.47 -15.28
N PRO A 118 3.63 -0.32 -14.28
CA PRO A 118 3.31 -0.67 -12.91
C PRO A 118 2.22 0.27 -12.41
N ILE A 119 1.15 -0.26 -11.83
CA ILE A 119 -0.04 0.52 -11.41
C ILE A 119 0.01 0.80 -9.91
N MET A 120 0.18 -0.25 -9.12
CA MET A 120 0.30 -0.17 -7.66
C MET A 120 0.93 -1.43 -7.10
N ASP A 121 1.39 -1.37 -5.85
CA ASP A 121 1.51 -2.57 -5.00
C ASP A 121 0.28 -2.64 -4.10
N GLU A 122 -0.47 -3.73 -4.19
CA GLU A 122 -1.65 -3.93 -3.35
C GLU A 122 -1.26 -4.64 -2.06
N GLY A 123 -1.55 -4.01 -0.93
CA GLY A 123 -1.49 -4.62 0.40
C GLY A 123 -2.86 -5.04 0.90
N ARG A 124 -2.92 -5.43 2.18
CA ARG A 124 -4.19 -5.84 2.82
C ARG A 124 -5.20 -4.70 2.91
N ASN A 125 -4.74 -3.53 3.38
CA ASN A 125 -5.61 -2.38 3.68
C ASN A 125 -5.20 -1.08 2.95
N MET A 126 -4.05 -1.08 2.26
CA MET A 126 -3.57 0.06 1.49
C MET A 126 -3.05 -0.37 0.13
N CYS A 127 -3.10 0.57 -0.81
CA CYS A 127 -2.40 0.52 -2.09
C CYS A 127 -1.20 1.46 -2.02
N LEU A 128 -0.07 1.01 -2.55
CA LEU A 128 1.08 1.86 -2.86
C LEU A 128 0.98 2.21 -4.34
N ILE A 129 0.42 3.36 -4.65
CA ILE A 129 0.33 3.87 -6.02
C ILE A 129 1.63 4.56 -6.43
N PHE A 130 1.84 4.72 -7.73
CA PHE A 130 3.04 5.35 -8.27
C PHE A 130 2.72 6.77 -8.75
N PRO A 131 3.23 7.84 -8.10
CA PRO A 131 2.85 9.19 -8.43
C PRO A 131 3.12 9.58 -9.88
N GLY A 132 4.13 9.01 -10.55
CA GLY A 132 4.37 9.27 -11.98
C GLY A 132 3.22 8.91 -12.93
N LEU A 133 2.18 8.19 -12.46
CA LEU A 133 0.97 7.90 -13.22
C LEU A 133 -0.19 8.87 -12.97
N ILE A 134 -0.08 9.78 -12.00
CA ILE A 134 -1.14 10.74 -11.67
C ILE A 134 -1.12 11.90 -12.68
N HIS A 135 -2.28 12.30 -13.16
CA HIS A 135 -2.42 13.42 -14.09
C HIS A 135 -1.95 14.74 -13.45
N GLY A 136 -1.23 15.56 -14.23
CA GLY A 136 -0.72 16.86 -13.79
C GLY A 136 0.52 16.79 -12.87
N MET A 137 1.07 15.60 -12.59
CA MET A 137 2.20 15.47 -11.66
C MET A 137 3.49 16.13 -12.09
N HIS A 138 3.63 16.44 -13.38
CA HIS A 138 4.80 17.13 -13.92
C HIS A 138 4.59 18.65 -14.03
N GLU A 139 3.46 19.16 -13.56
CA GLU A 139 3.02 20.55 -13.72
C GLU A 139 2.83 21.24 -12.35
N GLY A 140 3.16 22.53 -12.28
CA GLY A 140 2.89 23.38 -11.12
C GLY A 140 3.47 22.89 -9.78
N GLU A 141 2.71 23.09 -8.70
CA GLU A 141 3.12 22.77 -7.32
C GLU A 141 3.29 21.25 -7.06
N LEU A 142 2.64 20.40 -7.86
CA LEU A 142 2.71 18.93 -7.75
C LEU A 142 4.10 18.36 -8.05
N LYS A 143 4.89 19.08 -8.85
CA LYS A 143 6.23 18.65 -9.27
C LYS A 143 7.22 18.53 -8.09
N HIS A 144 7.07 19.36 -7.06
CA HIS A 144 8.08 19.49 -5.99
C HIS A 144 7.52 19.63 -4.55
N ASN A 145 6.31 20.13 -4.35
CA ASN A 145 5.76 20.43 -3.02
C ASN A 145 4.27 20.03 -2.85
N GLY A 146 3.82 19.04 -3.60
CA GLY A 146 2.46 18.51 -3.51
C GLY A 146 2.29 17.40 -2.47
N PRO A 147 1.05 16.86 -2.34
CA PRO A 147 0.73 15.81 -1.38
C PRO A 147 1.48 14.49 -1.63
N PHE A 148 2.03 14.29 -2.84
CA PHE A 148 2.82 13.12 -3.21
C PHE A 148 4.32 13.25 -2.87
N LYS A 149 4.76 14.38 -2.29
CA LYS A 149 6.17 14.60 -1.92
C LYS A 149 6.64 13.49 -0.97
N ALA A 150 7.72 12.83 -1.33
CA ALA A 150 8.28 11.78 -0.50
C ALA A 150 8.76 12.34 0.85
N SER A 151 8.37 11.67 1.93
CA SER A 151 8.78 12.03 3.29
C SER A 151 10.09 11.38 3.71
N HIS A 152 10.47 10.26 3.07
CA HIS A 152 11.65 9.49 3.41
C HIS A 152 12.12 8.57 2.27
N HIS A 153 13.39 8.15 2.38
CA HIS A 153 13.97 7.03 1.67
C HIS A 153 14.00 5.83 2.61
N MET A 154 13.65 4.66 2.10
CA MET A 154 13.77 3.38 2.79
C MET A 154 14.62 2.41 1.98
N PHE A 155 15.28 1.49 2.69
CA PHE A 155 16.25 0.55 2.15
C PHE A 155 17.47 1.24 1.50
N TYR A 156 17.86 2.41 2.03
CA TYR A 156 18.84 3.29 1.38
C TYR A 156 20.25 2.68 1.28
N GLU A 157 20.57 1.66 2.09
CA GLU A 157 21.81 0.88 1.92
C GLU A 157 21.94 0.21 0.54
N SER A 158 20.81 -0.04 -0.13
CA SER A 158 20.75 -0.60 -1.48
C SER A 158 20.78 0.46 -2.59
N CYS A 159 20.94 1.74 -2.23
CA CYS A 159 21.00 2.83 -3.19
C CYS A 159 22.14 2.59 -4.18
N VAL A 160 21.86 2.83 -5.46
CA VAL A 160 22.85 2.64 -6.54
C VAL A 160 23.56 3.95 -6.90
N GLU A 161 22.93 5.08 -6.62
CA GLU A 161 23.44 6.43 -6.88
C GLU A 161 23.07 7.30 -5.68
N ASP A 162 24.07 7.87 -5.01
CA ASP A 162 23.80 8.64 -3.79
C ASP A 162 23.04 9.93 -4.08
N ILE A 163 21.93 10.12 -3.39
CA ILE A 163 21.04 11.28 -3.47
C ILE A 163 21.30 12.19 -2.28
N ALA A 164 22.48 12.81 -2.22
CA ALA A 164 22.89 13.58 -1.03
C ALA A 164 22.03 14.83 -0.76
N ASN A 165 21.50 15.47 -1.82
CA ASN A 165 21.01 16.85 -1.76
C ASN A 165 19.48 17.03 -1.71
N ASP A 166 18.70 15.99 -1.41
CA ASP A 166 17.23 16.09 -1.32
C ASP A 166 16.72 16.61 0.04
N SER A 167 17.56 16.64 1.08
CA SER A 167 17.19 16.95 2.47
C SER A 167 16.10 16.04 3.08
N ILE A 168 15.79 14.91 2.45
CA ILE A 168 14.76 13.96 2.87
C ILE A 168 15.40 12.95 3.85
N ALA A 169 14.62 12.46 4.82
CA ALA A 169 15.06 11.44 5.77
C ALA A 169 15.49 10.14 5.07
N LYS A 170 16.65 9.59 5.42
CA LYS A 170 17.19 8.34 4.85
C LYS A 170 17.32 7.25 5.92
N PHE A 171 16.66 6.13 5.69
CA PHE A 171 16.68 4.94 6.55
C PHE A 171 17.36 3.77 5.84
N SER A 172 18.24 3.04 6.55
CA SER A 172 18.94 1.87 5.99
C SER A 172 17.97 0.74 5.68
N GLY A 173 16.95 0.57 6.51
CA GLY A 173 15.86 -0.39 6.34
C GLY A 173 14.52 0.31 6.07
N LYS A 174 13.45 -0.19 6.71
CA LYS A 174 12.13 0.48 6.65
C LYS A 174 12.17 1.82 7.38
N LYS A 175 11.14 2.65 7.20
CA LYS A 175 10.97 3.90 7.95
C LYS A 175 11.11 3.66 9.45
N GLY A 176 12.08 4.34 10.07
CA GLY A 176 12.42 4.18 11.50
C GLY A 176 13.51 3.16 11.81
N GLU A 177 14.02 2.42 10.83
CA GLU A 177 15.12 1.47 10.98
C GLU A 177 16.43 2.07 10.44
N GLY A 178 17.48 2.10 11.27
CA GLY A 178 18.81 2.55 10.87
C GLY A 178 18.83 3.94 10.24
N PRO A 179 18.58 5.04 10.99
CA PRO A 179 18.69 6.39 10.47
C PRO A 179 20.10 6.65 9.93
N MET A 180 20.20 7.17 8.70
CA MET A 180 21.48 7.36 7.99
C MET A 180 21.84 8.84 7.78
N ASN A 181 20.91 9.76 8.03
CA ASN A 181 21.15 11.20 7.95
C ASN A 181 20.43 11.97 9.06
N GLU A 182 20.79 13.25 9.20
CA GLU A 182 20.24 14.12 10.24
C GLU A 182 18.70 14.23 10.18
N ALA A 183 18.13 14.30 8.97
CA ALA A 183 16.68 14.34 8.78
C ALA A 183 15.99 13.07 9.34
N ALA A 184 16.57 11.88 9.12
CA ALA A 184 16.06 10.65 9.70
C ALA A 184 16.17 10.64 11.23
N HIS A 185 17.30 11.08 11.79
CA HIS A 185 17.46 11.18 13.25
C HIS A 185 16.41 12.08 13.90
N LYS A 186 16.12 13.24 13.29
CA LYS A 186 15.09 14.16 13.77
C LYS A 186 13.69 13.56 13.74
N MET A 187 13.42 12.63 12.81
CA MET A 187 12.12 11.98 12.67
C MET A 187 11.87 10.84 13.68
N MET A 188 12.94 10.29 14.28
CA MET A 188 12.86 9.11 15.15
C MET A 188 11.93 9.25 16.36
N PRO A 189 11.92 10.37 17.12
CA PRO A 189 11.06 10.50 18.30
C PRO A 189 9.57 10.35 17.97
N GLU A 190 9.11 10.99 16.90
CA GLU A 190 7.72 10.91 16.46
C GLU A 190 7.35 9.50 15.95
N ILE A 191 8.26 8.86 15.21
CA ILE A 191 8.05 7.49 14.73
C ILE A 191 7.89 6.53 15.91
N LYS A 192 8.77 6.60 16.91
CA LYS A 192 8.71 5.76 18.11
C LYS A 192 7.41 5.96 18.88
N LYS A 193 6.96 7.22 19.03
CA LYS A 193 5.67 7.54 19.66
C LYS A 193 4.50 6.88 18.93
N LYS A 194 4.41 7.05 17.61
CA LYS A 194 3.35 6.44 16.78
C LYS A 194 3.36 4.91 16.81
N GLN A 195 4.55 4.31 16.86
CA GLN A 195 4.70 2.85 16.98
C GLN A 195 4.17 2.36 18.33
N ALA A 196 4.52 3.03 19.43
CA ALA A 196 4.02 2.71 20.76
C ALA A 196 2.48 2.83 20.84
N GLU A 197 1.91 3.93 20.34
CA GLU A 197 0.45 4.13 20.29
C GLU A 197 -0.26 3.02 19.48
N LYS A 198 0.33 2.60 18.36
CA LYS A 198 -0.22 1.53 17.52
C LYS A 198 -0.14 0.15 18.20
N GLU A 199 0.93 -0.12 18.94
CA GLU A 199 1.06 -1.34 19.74
C GLU A 199 0.05 -1.37 20.89
N GLU A 200 -0.16 -0.25 21.59
CA GLU A 200 -1.19 -0.15 22.63
C GLU A 200 -2.59 -0.36 22.06
N LYS A 201 -2.91 0.27 20.92
CA LYS A 201 -4.21 0.08 20.26
C LYS A 201 -4.46 -1.39 19.88
N LYS A 202 -3.45 -2.06 19.31
CA LYS A 202 -3.54 -3.49 18.99
C LYS A 202 -3.72 -4.38 20.23
N LYS A 203 -3.09 -4.03 21.35
CA LYS A 203 -3.27 -4.76 22.62
C LYS A 203 -4.71 -4.63 23.12
N ARG A 204 -5.27 -3.42 23.09
CA ARG A 204 -6.67 -3.16 23.48
C ARG A 204 -7.67 -3.91 22.59
N GLU A 205 -7.51 -3.83 21.27
CA GLU A 205 -8.37 -4.55 20.30
C GLU A 205 -8.31 -6.07 20.51
N LYS A 206 -7.12 -6.60 20.82
CA LYS A 206 -6.95 -8.03 21.12
C LYS A 206 -7.67 -8.42 22.41
N GLU A 207 -7.50 -7.65 23.49
CA GLU A 207 -8.19 -7.88 24.76
C GLU A 207 -9.72 -7.79 24.65
N GLU A 208 -10.25 -6.92 23.79
CA GLU A 208 -11.68 -6.84 23.49
C GLU A 208 -12.17 -8.06 22.71
N SER A 209 -11.43 -8.49 21.67
CA SER A 209 -11.77 -9.70 20.89
C SER A 209 -11.71 -10.99 21.72
N ASP A 210 -10.75 -11.08 22.65
CA ASP A 210 -10.60 -12.24 23.54
C ASP A 210 -11.73 -12.29 24.61
N LYS A 211 -12.36 -11.14 24.94
CA LYS A 211 -13.53 -11.07 25.83
C LYS A 211 -14.84 -11.41 25.13
N GLU A 212 -15.00 -11.04 23.86
CA GLU A 212 -16.21 -11.36 23.07
C GLU A 212 -16.26 -12.83 22.62
N GLY A 213 -15.11 -13.51 22.49
CA GLY A 213 -15.03 -14.95 22.18
C GLY A 213 -15.34 -15.89 23.36
N GLY A 214 -15.67 -15.35 24.55
CA GLY A 214 -15.87 -16.11 25.79
C GLY A 214 -17.30 -16.55 26.10
N ASP A 215 -18.30 -16.20 25.29
CA ASP A 215 -19.73 -16.37 25.65
C ASP A 215 -20.57 -17.15 24.63
N ASP A 216 -20.04 -18.27 24.10
CA ASP A 216 -20.86 -19.28 23.41
C ASP A 216 -20.42 -20.71 23.74
N SER A 217 -20.51 -21.07 25.02
CA SER A 217 -20.33 -22.46 25.47
C SER A 217 -21.25 -22.81 26.63
N SER A 218 -22.54 -22.52 26.49
CA SER A 218 -23.55 -23.08 27.39
C SER A 218 -24.96 -23.07 26.79
N LYS A 219 -25.19 -23.82 25.71
CA LYS A 219 -26.53 -24.28 25.32
C LYS A 219 -26.48 -25.36 24.22
N LYS A 220 -26.18 -26.61 24.59
CA LYS A 220 -26.73 -27.81 23.92
C LYS A 220 -26.34 -29.10 24.64
N GLN A 221 -27.13 -29.46 25.66
CA GLN A 221 -27.38 -30.86 26.00
C GLN A 221 -28.84 -31.00 26.44
N LYS A 222 -29.71 -31.30 25.46
CA LYS A 222 -30.93 -32.12 25.62
C LYS A 222 -31.59 -32.33 24.25
N LYS A 223 -32.04 -33.58 24.04
CA LYS A 223 -32.60 -34.23 22.82
C LYS A 223 -31.54 -34.84 21.93
N GLU A 224 -31.54 -36.14 21.63
CA GLU A 224 -32.46 -37.27 21.87
C GLU A 224 -31.63 -38.54 21.97
#